data_AF-A0A6C0DL95-F1
#
_entry.id   AF-A0A6C0DL95-F1
#
_cell.length_a   1.000
_cell.length_b   1.000
_cell.length_c   1.000
_cell.angle_alpha   90.00
_cell.angle_beta   90.00
_cell.angle_gamma   90.00
#
_symmetry.space_group_name_H-M   'P 1'
#
loop_
_entity.id
_entity.type
_entity.pdbx_description
1 polymer ?
#
loop_
_entity_poly.entity_id
_entity_poly.type
_entity_poly.pdbx_seq_one_letter_code
_entity_poly.pdbx_strand_id
1 'polypeptide(L)'
;MNKIIGELPDNHISNETLWIYKDNIEIFKKYNQQVIHHKPEIKEIKETKKTSVKSKIESPIDLIMRLTATDRNMKQDIRNKLIDFISIPEFTKVFGMKKTGEIMTALSKDSWNQSISLFISFLLDKNIIYKDKSYIYNKEKENQTITI
;
A
#
# COMPACT_ATOMS: atom_id res chain seq x y z
N MET A 1 -29.02 -11.89 -56.29
CA MET A 1 -27.70 -11.34 -55.93
C MET A 1 -27.84 -9.84 -55.81
N ASN A 2 -27.46 -9.27 -54.66
CA ASN A 2 -26.61 -8.08 -54.54
C ASN A 2 -26.38 -7.80 -53.05
N LYS A 3 -25.16 -8.13 -52.60
CA LYS A 3 -24.53 -7.70 -51.35
C LYS A 3 -24.18 -6.21 -51.48
N ILE A 4 -24.54 -5.38 -50.50
CA ILE A 4 -23.83 -4.14 -50.14
C ILE A 4 -24.05 -3.99 -48.62
N ILE A 5 -23.17 -4.56 -47.80
CA ILE A 5 -21.99 -3.91 -47.20
C ILE A 5 -22.42 -2.77 -46.28
N GLY A 6 -22.13 -2.97 -44.99
CA GLY A 6 -22.38 -2.00 -43.95
C GLY A 6 -21.60 -0.71 -44.18
N GLU A 7 -22.30 0.40 -44.02
CA GLU A 7 -21.69 1.70 -43.78
C GLU A 7 -22.30 2.21 -42.48
N LEU A 8 -21.61 1.90 -41.38
CA LEU A 8 -21.74 2.70 -40.17
C LEU A 8 -21.18 4.10 -40.50
N PRO A 9 -21.86 5.19 -40.09
CA PRO A 9 -21.42 6.53 -40.43
C PRO A 9 -20.06 6.83 -39.79
N ASP A 10 -19.13 7.29 -40.63
CA ASP A 10 -17.70 7.45 -40.38
C ASP A 10 -17.38 8.72 -39.57
N ASN A 11 -18.08 8.93 -38.46
CA ASN A 11 -17.86 10.07 -37.57
C ASN A 11 -17.60 9.61 -36.13
N HIS A 12 -16.58 8.79 -35.96
CA HIS A 12 -15.97 8.54 -34.66
C HIS A 12 -14.84 9.55 -34.44
N ILE A 13 -15.13 10.61 -33.70
CA ILE A 13 -14.11 11.45 -33.07
C ILE A 13 -14.20 11.20 -31.57
N SER A 14 -13.08 10.76 -31.01
CA SER A 14 -12.75 10.54 -29.59
C SER A 14 -13.06 9.17 -28.98
N ASN A 15 -12.07 8.67 -28.24
CA ASN A 15 -11.99 7.36 -27.57
C ASN A 15 -12.89 7.26 -26.33
N GLU A 16 -14.13 7.73 -26.41
CA GLU A 16 -15.11 7.54 -25.34
C GLU A 16 -16.25 6.69 -25.89
N THR A 17 -16.41 5.49 -25.33
CA THR A 17 -17.40 4.47 -25.71
C THR A 17 -18.81 4.91 -25.31
N LEU A 18 -19.29 6.04 -25.83
CA LEU A 18 -20.62 6.55 -25.55
C LEU A 18 -21.31 6.92 -26.86
N TRP A 19 -22.36 6.17 -27.20
CA TRP A 19 -23.26 6.49 -28.30
C TRP A 19 -24.06 7.75 -27.93
N ILE A 20 -23.60 8.91 -28.37
CA ILE A 20 -24.36 10.14 -28.23
C ILE A 20 -25.38 10.18 -29.36
N TYR A 21 -26.64 9.90 -29.04
CA TYR A 21 -27.76 10.05 -29.99
C TYR A 21 -27.96 11.54 -30.30
N LYS A 22 -27.54 11.97 -31.50
CA LYS A 22 -27.65 13.36 -31.96
C LYS A 22 -29.10 13.76 -32.27
N ASP A 23 -29.94 12.80 -32.64
CA ASP A 23 -31.28 13.08 -33.19
C ASP A 23 -32.32 13.37 -32.11
N ASN A 24 -32.04 13.06 -30.83
CA ASN A 24 -32.98 13.34 -29.74
C ASN A 24 -32.26 13.57 -28.39
N ILE A 25 -31.61 14.74 -28.29
CA ILE A 25 -30.84 15.19 -27.11
C ILE A 25 -31.68 15.21 -25.82
N GLU A 26 -32.98 15.47 -25.92
CA GLU A 26 -33.87 15.55 -24.75
C GLU A 26 -34.05 14.19 -24.07
N ILE A 27 -34.17 13.12 -24.86
CA ILE A 27 -34.27 11.75 -24.34
C ILE A 27 -32.96 11.33 -23.67
N PHE A 28 -31.82 11.66 -24.28
CA PHE A 28 -30.49 11.39 -23.70
C PHE A 28 -30.34 12.05 -22.32
N LYS A 29 -30.74 13.33 -22.18
CA LYS A 29 -30.70 14.07 -20.91
C LYS A 29 -31.65 13.53 -19.84
N LYS A 30 -32.80 12.96 -20.24
CA LYS A 30 -33.81 12.44 -19.30
C LYS A 30 -33.36 11.14 -18.61
N TYR A 31 -32.63 10.28 -19.32
CA TYR A 31 -32.28 8.94 -18.83
C TYR A 31 -30.80 8.77 -18.46
N ASN A 32 -29.90 9.64 -18.91
CA ASN A 32 -28.55 9.69 -18.35
C ASN A 32 -28.54 10.62 -17.13
N GLN A 33 -28.32 10.04 -15.95
CA GLN A 33 -27.97 10.79 -14.76
C GLN A 33 -26.75 11.66 -15.06
N GLN A 34 -26.91 12.97 -15.01
CA GLN A 34 -25.78 13.89 -14.94
C GLN A 34 -25.09 13.62 -13.61
N VAL A 35 -23.96 12.92 -13.62
CA VAL A 35 -23.06 12.90 -12.46
C VAL A 35 -22.53 14.32 -12.35
N ILE A 36 -23.13 15.12 -11.46
CA ILE A 36 -22.65 16.46 -11.15
C ILE A 36 -21.30 16.29 -10.46
N HIS A 37 -20.22 16.33 -11.23
CA HIS A 37 -18.87 16.44 -10.70
C HIS A 37 -18.75 17.79 -10.00
N HIS A 38 -18.98 17.80 -8.68
CA HIS A 38 -18.52 18.90 -7.86
C HIS A 38 -16.99 18.88 -7.96
N LYS A 39 -16.43 19.85 -8.68
CA LYS A 39 -15.01 20.16 -8.61
C LYS A 39 -14.69 20.40 -7.14
N PRO A 40 -13.84 19.59 -6.48
CA PRO A 40 -13.46 19.90 -5.12
C PRO A 40 -12.74 21.25 -5.15
N GLU A 41 -13.28 22.24 -4.44
CA GLU A 41 -12.52 23.44 -4.11
C GLU A 41 -11.30 22.99 -3.33
N ILE A 42 -10.15 23.08 -3.99
CA ILE A 42 -8.84 22.91 -3.37
C ILE A 42 -8.73 24.06 -2.36
N LYS A 43 -8.96 23.77 -1.08
CA LYS A 43 -8.51 24.66 -0.01
C LYS A 43 -6.99 24.75 -0.15
N GLU A 44 -6.48 25.95 -0.42
CA GLU A 44 -5.05 26.25 -0.40
C GLU A 44 -4.48 25.86 0.96
N ILE A 45 -3.92 24.66 1.05
CA ILE A 45 -3.07 24.27 2.16
C ILE A 45 -1.81 25.09 1.99
N LYS A 46 -1.65 26.13 2.82
CA LYS A 46 -0.43 26.92 2.94
C LYS A 46 0.78 25.99 2.89
N GLU A 47 1.59 26.14 1.85
CA GLU A 47 2.83 25.42 1.64
C GLU A 47 3.81 25.72 2.78
N THR A 48 3.75 24.93 3.86
CA THR A 48 4.94 24.73 4.69
C THR A 48 5.90 23.85 3.90
N LYS A 49 6.80 24.53 3.18
CA LYS A 49 8.09 24.06 2.64
C LYS A 49 8.29 22.54 2.77
N LYS A 50 7.89 21.79 1.75
CA LYS A 50 8.42 20.44 1.51
C LYS A 50 9.88 20.61 1.11
N THR A 51 10.77 20.61 2.10
CA THR A 51 12.16 20.24 1.86
C THR A 51 12.13 18.82 1.29
N SER A 52 12.59 18.68 0.06
CA SER A 52 12.87 17.42 -0.61
C SER A 52 14.04 16.71 0.08
N VAL A 53 13.79 16.20 1.28
CA VAL A 53 14.71 15.28 1.94
C VAL A 53 14.51 13.94 1.27
N LYS A 54 15.54 13.38 0.63
CA LYS A 54 15.59 11.96 0.24
C LYS A 54 15.03 11.17 1.42
N SER A 55 13.85 10.56 1.28
CA SER A 55 13.21 9.82 2.36
C SER A 55 14.14 8.69 2.76
N LYS A 56 14.89 8.88 3.83
CA LYS A 56 15.78 7.85 4.37
C LYS A 56 14.88 6.69 4.76
N ILE A 57 15.11 5.51 4.17
CA ILE A 57 14.39 4.30 4.55
C ILE A 57 14.61 4.12 6.05
N GLU A 58 13.50 4.19 6.79
CA GLU A 58 13.49 4.03 8.24
C GLU A 58 13.97 2.62 8.60
N SER A 59 14.71 2.45 9.70
CA SER A 59 15.17 1.12 10.11
C SER A 59 13.99 0.26 10.59
N PRO A 60 14.08 -1.08 10.58
CA PRO A 60 13.02 -1.94 11.08
C PRO A 60 12.65 -1.64 12.54
N ILE A 61 13.64 -1.35 13.38
CA ILE A 61 13.40 -1.02 14.80
C ILE A 61 12.79 0.38 14.92
N ASP A 62 13.29 1.36 14.16
CA ASP A 62 12.74 2.71 14.16
C ASP A 62 11.26 2.70 13.74
N LEU A 63 10.89 1.86 12.76
CA LEU A 63 9.50 1.64 12.35
C LEU A 63 8.64 1.11 13.51
N ILE A 64 9.12 0.09 14.22
CA ILE A 64 8.41 -0.47 15.38
C ILE A 64 8.21 0.61 16.44
N MET A 65 9.25 1.39 16.73
CA MET A 65 9.19 2.47 17.72
C MET A 65 8.20 3.56 17.33
N ARG A 66 8.20 3.98 16.06
CA ARG A 66 7.26 4.98 15.54
C ARG A 66 5.81 4.49 15.64
N LEU A 67 5.55 3.22 15.31
CA LEU A 67 4.20 2.66 15.34
C LEU A 67 3.69 2.37 16.74
N THR A 68 4.59 2.12 17.69
CA THR A 68 4.27 1.90 19.11
C THR A 68 4.37 3.18 19.95
N ALA A 69 4.69 4.32 19.34
CA ALA A 69 4.90 5.61 20.00
C ALA A 69 5.92 5.54 21.17
N THR A 70 7.01 4.79 20.97
CA THR A 70 8.02 4.57 22.01
C THR A 70 9.17 5.59 21.95
N ASP A 71 9.74 5.93 23.11
CA ASP A 71 10.85 6.88 23.23
C ASP A 71 12.15 6.33 22.61
N ARG A 72 12.94 7.22 22.00
CA ARG A 72 14.21 6.88 21.33
C ARG A 72 15.23 6.20 22.24
N ASN A 73 15.23 6.53 23.52
CA ASN A 73 16.15 5.95 24.50
C ASN A 73 15.89 4.45 24.73
N MET A 74 14.69 3.97 24.41
CA MET A 74 14.32 2.56 24.55
C MET A 74 14.75 1.70 23.36
N LYS A 75 15.42 2.27 22.33
CA LYS A 75 15.78 1.55 21.11
C LYS A 75 16.56 0.25 21.38
N GLN A 76 17.53 0.29 22.30
CA GLN A 76 18.32 -0.89 22.67
C GLN A 76 17.49 -1.91 23.46
N ASP A 77 16.67 -1.44 24.40
CA ASP A 77 15.83 -2.34 25.21
C ASP A 77 14.80 -3.07 24.37
N ILE A 78 14.19 -2.37 23.41
CA ILE A 78 13.26 -2.97 22.43
C ILE A 78 13.99 -4.00 21.59
N ARG A 79 15.18 -3.68 21.07
CA ARG A 79 15.98 -4.63 20.30
C ARG A 79 16.23 -5.91 21.10
N ASN A 80 16.68 -5.78 22.34
CA ASN A 80 17.00 -6.92 23.20
C ASN A 80 15.75 -7.76 23.49
N LYS A 81 14.63 -7.12 23.85
CA LYS A 81 13.35 -7.83 24.07
C LYS A 81 12.85 -8.57 22.82
N LEU A 82 13.03 -8.00 21.63
CA LEU A 82 12.68 -8.68 20.38
C LEU A 82 13.58 -9.90 20.14
N ILE A 83 14.89 -9.78 20.40
CA ILE A 83 15.82 -10.91 20.31
C ILE A 83 15.44 -12.01 21.30
N ASP A 84 15.13 -11.66 22.54
CA ASP A 84 14.69 -12.61 23.56
C ASP A 84 13.40 -13.34 23.12
N PHE A 85 12.42 -12.59 22.61
CA PHE A 85 11.17 -13.13 22.08
C PHE A 85 11.39 -14.12 20.93
N ILE A 86 12.27 -13.79 19.99
CA ILE A 86 12.58 -14.64 18.82
C ILE A 86 13.38 -15.89 19.21
N SER A 87 14.12 -15.82 20.32
CA SER A 87 14.93 -16.94 20.83
C SER A 87 14.08 -18.03 21.50
N ILE A 88 12.80 -17.77 21.77
CA ILE A 88 11.88 -18.73 22.36
C ILE A 88 11.64 -19.90 21.37
N PRO A 89 11.69 -21.18 21.82
CA PRO A 89 11.50 -22.34 20.93
C PRO A 89 10.18 -22.33 20.17
N GLU A 90 9.10 -21.84 20.79
CA GLU A 90 7.77 -21.69 20.20
C GLU A 90 7.79 -20.79 18.97
N PHE A 91 8.55 -19.68 19.02
CA PHE A 91 8.72 -18.79 17.88
C PHE A 91 9.34 -19.55 16.70
N THR A 92 10.38 -20.33 16.98
CA THR A 92 11.07 -21.14 15.96
C THR A 92 10.17 -22.24 15.38
N LYS A 93 9.24 -22.80 16.16
CA LYS A 93 8.24 -23.75 15.65
C LYS A 93 7.28 -23.10 14.66
N VAL A 94 6.88 -21.85 14.89
CA VAL A 94 5.93 -21.11 14.03
C VAL A 94 6.61 -20.58 12.77
N PHE A 95 7.76 -19.91 12.91
CA PHE A 95 8.44 -19.25 11.79
C PHE A 95 9.42 -20.17 11.05
N GLY A 96 9.88 -21.24 11.68
CA GLY A 96 10.90 -22.13 11.14
C GLY A 96 12.32 -21.58 11.33
N MET A 97 13.27 -22.50 11.54
CA MET A 97 14.66 -22.21 11.90
C MET A 97 15.35 -21.21 10.96
N LYS A 98 15.16 -21.35 9.63
CA LYS A 98 15.77 -20.45 8.64
C LYS A 98 15.27 -19.00 8.80
N LYS A 99 13.96 -18.80 8.90
CA LYS A 99 13.38 -17.45 9.03
C LYS A 99 13.78 -16.83 10.37
N THR A 100 13.75 -17.59 11.45
CA THR A 100 14.23 -17.14 12.77
C THR A 100 15.66 -16.59 12.68
N GLY A 101 16.59 -17.32 12.06
CA GLY A 101 17.98 -16.85 11.90
C GLY A 101 18.12 -15.58 11.05
N GLU A 102 17.33 -15.48 9.97
CA GLU A 102 17.27 -14.27 9.13
C GLU A 102 16.71 -13.06 9.87
N ILE A 103 15.72 -13.25 10.75
CA ILE A 103 15.12 -12.19 11.57
C ILE A 103 16.11 -11.72 12.64
N MET A 104 16.75 -12.65 13.36
CA MET A 104 17.79 -12.31 14.35
C MET A 104 18.91 -11.48 13.71
N THR A 105 19.39 -11.91 12.54
CA THR A 105 20.44 -11.19 11.80
C THR A 105 20.00 -9.79 11.39
N ALA A 106 18.75 -9.64 10.94
CA ALA A 106 18.18 -8.35 10.57
C ALA A 106 18.05 -7.40 11.76
N LEU A 107 17.62 -7.89 12.94
CA LEU A 107 17.52 -7.07 14.15
C LEU A 107 18.88 -6.60 14.65
N SER A 108 19.89 -7.48 14.63
CA SER A 108 21.25 -7.15 15.03
C SER A 108 21.91 -6.13 14.10
N LYS A 109 21.68 -6.26 12.78
CA LYS A 109 22.20 -5.33 11.76
C LYS A 109 21.31 -4.11 11.50
N ASP A 110 20.13 -4.06 12.12
CA ASP A 110 19.09 -3.04 11.91
C ASP A 110 18.77 -2.84 10.41
N SER A 111 18.56 -3.94 9.68
CA SER A 111 18.42 -3.94 8.22
C SER A 111 17.19 -4.69 7.72
N TRP A 112 16.68 -4.27 6.57
CA TRP A 112 15.49 -4.86 5.95
C TRP A 112 15.80 -6.13 5.16
N ASN A 113 14.98 -7.15 5.36
CA ASN A 113 14.89 -8.35 4.54
C ASN A 113 13.45 -8.88 4.51
N GLN A 114 13.21 -9.97 3.78
CA GLN A 114 11.87 -10.54 3.63
C GLN A 114 11.32 -11.07 4.96
N SER A 115 12.16 -11.75 5.76
CA SER A 115 11.75 -12.40 7.00
C SER A 115 11.44 -11.39 8.11
N ILE A 116 12.21 -10.29 8.23
CA ILE A 116 11.88 -9.19 9.16
C ILE A 116 10.62 -8.43 8.74
N SER A 117 10.36 -8.30 7.44
CA SER A 117 9.11 -7.69 6.94
C SER A 117 7.89 -8.50 7.36
N LEU A 118 7.96 -9.82 7.22
CA LEU A 118 6.91 -10.73 7.69
C LEU A 118 6.79 -10.74 9.21
N PHE A 119 7.90 -10.67 9.94
CA PHE A 119 7.90 -10.60 11.40
C PHE A 119 7.23 -9.31 11.92
N ILE A 120 7.52 -8.16 11.32
CA ILE A 120 6.88 -6.89 11.69
C ILE A 120 5.39 -6.94 11.36
N SER A 121 5.01 -7.56 10.23
CA SER A 121 3.61 -7.80 9.90
C SER A 121 2.91 -8.64 10.97
N PHE A 122 3.54 -9.71 11.45
CA PHE A 122 3.04 -10.53 12.55
C PHE A 122 2.92 -9.74 13.86
N LEU A 123 3.93 -8.95 14.20
CA LEU A 123 4.00 -8.22 15.47
C LEU A 123 2.95 -7.11 15.58
N LEU A 124 2.66 -6.42 14.48
CA LEU A 124 1.84 -5.20 14.48
C LEU A 124 0.48 -5.37 13.81
N ASP A 125 0.17 -6.56 13.27
CA ASP A 125 -1.05 -6.85 12.49
C ASP A 125 -1.22 -5.83 11.34
N LYS A 126 -0.13 -5.64 10.59
CA LYS A 126 -0.05 -4.68 9.46
C LYS A 126 0.49 -5.34 8.21
N ASN A 127 0.14 -4.80 7.06
CA ASN A 127 0.72 -5.20 5.78
C ASN A 127 2.00 -4.39 5.54
N ILE A 128 3.12 -5.07 5.31
CA ILE A 128 4.41 -4.44 5.02
C ILE A 128 4.75 -4.66 3.54
N ILE A 129 4.89 -3.58 2.78
CA ILE A 129 5.37 -3.61 1.40
C ILE A 129 6.88 -3.32 1.43
N TYR A 130 7.69 -4.29 1.01
CA TYR A 130 9.14 -4.17 0.90
C TYR A 130 9.62 -4.70 -0.45
N LYS A 131 10.36 -3.88 -1.21
CA LYS A 131 10.81 -4.19 -2.59
C LYS A 131 9.64 -4.65 -3.48
N ASP A 132 8.56 -3.88 -3.48
CA ASP A 132 7.33 -4.14 -4.25
C ASP A 132 6.63 -5.48 -3.93
N LYS A 133 7.02 -6.13 -2.83
CA LYS A 133 6.39 -7.36 -2.34
C LYS A 133 5.62 -7.09 -1.06
N SER A 134 4.39 -7.56 -1.02
CA SER A 134 3.48 -7.48 0.13
C SER A 134 3.74 -8.63 1.10
N TYR A 135 3.99 -8.30 2.37
CA TYR A 135 4.19 -9.25 3.47
C TYR A 135 3.05 -9.08 4.48
N ILE A 136 2.18 -10.09 4.53
CA ILE A 136 1.02 -10.14 5.41
C ILE A 136 1.07 -11.47 6.15
N TYR A 137 1.13 -11.41 7.48
CA TYR A 137 1.03 -12.60 8.32
C TYR A 137 -0.41 -13.08 8.42
N ASN A 138 -1.32 -12.22 8.89
CA ASN A 138 -2.74 -12.54 9.00
C ASN A 138 -3.52 -11.99 7.79
N LYS A 139 -3.87 -12.88 6.85
CA LYS A 139 -4.56 -12.48 5.61
C LYS A 139 -6.06 -12.24 5.78
N GLU A 140 -6.63 -12.66 6.90
CA GLU A 140 -8.08 -12.63 7.13
C GLU A 140 -8.56 -11.28 7.69
N LYS A 141 -7.62 -10.43 8.14
CA LYS A 141 -7.92 -9.11 8.68
C LYS A 141 -7.61 -8.01 7.68
N GLU A 142 -8.43 -6.96 7.71
CA GLU A 142 -8.14 -5.72 6.99
C GLU A 142 -6.98 -5.00 7.69
N ASN A 143 -5.78 -5.13 7.12
CA ASN A 143 -4.56 -4.62 7.72
C ASN A 143 -4.17 -3.28 7.11
N GLN A 144 -3.84 -2.31 7.97
CA GLN A 144 -3.22 -1.06 7.52
C GLN A 144 -1.92 -1.36 6.77
N THR A 145 -1.73 -0.73 5.61
CA THR A 145 -0.55 -0.95 4.76
C THR A 145 0.54 0.09 5.01
N ILE A 146 1.78 -0.38 5.09
CA ILE A 146 2.99 0.42 5.26
C ILE A 146 3.98 0.05 4.16
N THR A 147 4.51 1.05 3.46
CA THR A 147 5.52 0.87 2.41
C THR A 147 6.90 1.31 2.91
N ILE A 148 7.90 0.49 2.64
CA ILE A 148 9.29 0.64 3.08
C ILE A 148 10.23 0.60 1.87
#